data_AF-A0A2E8GXP4-F1
#
_entry.id   AF-A0A2E8GXP4-F1
#
_cell.length_a   1.000
_cell.length_b   1.000
_cell.length_c   1.000
_cell.angle_alpha   90.00
_cell.angle_beta   90.00
_cell.angle_gamma   90.00
#
_symmetry.space_group_name_H-M   'P 1'
#
loop_
_entity.id
_entity.type
_entity.pdbx_description
1 polymer ?
#
loop_
_entity_poly.entity_id
_entity_poly.type
_entity_poly.pdbx_seq_one_letter_code
_entity_poly.pdbx_strand_id
1 'polypeptide(L)'
;MQKLFQEIGQDQFSVSKEVYKFFNDIAKTLDNFTCMVNGSISDADRRKFTDVLSTAGSDYRTSLYNNGFSGDKTNLPTEDINSFLNNCLKHIDHSIKINERKDHLFHAYNLIKFDENGGILIRHLYEMLEGQVSVLSSGYLSPKKSVVLLKALRNSSLYRADQQSYILYPNRHLPHFYEKNIIPTALVNESEVISRFLREDQNNIIDIDVDGKIHFDSKFRNAGILKQELQDINGLSNQDIQEVLDIYEAIFDHQSFTGRSGTFFKYEGLGSIYWHMVSKLLLAVNDLYLNSNSDDEQLLTELKSIYYGIREGIGIHKNPGLYGAFPTDPYSHTPAHCGVQQPGMTGQVKEDFISRFGELGVQISNGKISFHPSLLEISEFIESDQNFIFYNIHGEKTTLPIKKNSLAFTLAQVPVIYTLSEQNSIRVNFNNNSVKEYDGLDLCKEVSSSIFNREGKIIKIEVNLIKV
;
A
#
# COMPACT_ATOMS: atom_id res chain seq x y z
N MET A 1 18.50 -0.62 -4.21
CA MET A 1 19.75 -1.17 -3.62
C MET A 1 20.87 -1.38 -4.64
N GLN A 2 20.61 -1.96 -5.83
CA GLN A 2 21.67 -2.17 -6.83
C GLN A 2 22.41 -0.88 -7.22
N LYS A 3 21.66 0.19 -7.50
CA LYS A 3 22.22 1.53 -7.75
C LYS A 3 23.13 2.01 -6.60
N LEU A 4 22.73 1.77 -5.34
CA LEU A 4 23.52 2.14 -4.16
C LEU A 4 24.85 1.38 -4.12
N PHE A 5 24.85 0.07 -4.36
CA PHE A 5 26.09 -0.72 -4.38
C PHE A 5 27.03 -0.34 -5.53
N GLN A 6 26.47 0.03 -6.68
CA GLN A 6 27.25 0.57 -7.81
C GLN A 6 27.87 1.94 -7.48
N GLU A 7 27.13 2.82 -6.81
CA GLU A 7 27.58 4.16 -6.43
C GLU A 7 28.64 4.15 -5.30
N ILE A 8 28.58 3.19 -4.37
CA ILE A 8 29.56 3.07 -3.28
C ILE A 8 30.98 2.75 -3.82
N GLY A 9 31.08 2.00 -4.92
CA GLY A 9 32.37 1.71 -5.58
C GLY A 9 33.34 0.85 -4.77
N GLN A 10 32.87 0.09 -3.77
CA GLN A 10 33.67 -0.89 -3.04
C GLN A 10 33.59 -2.26 -3.71
N ASP A 11 34.70 -3.00 -3.75
CA ASP A 11 34.76 -4.34 -4.37
C ASP A 11 34.16 -5.45 -3.50
N GLN A 12 34.14 -5.25 -2.18
CA GLN A 12 33.66 -6.24 -1.21
C GLN A 12 33.23 -5.60 0.11
N PHE A 13 32.35 -6.28 0.85
CA PHE A 13 31.86 -5.87 2.15
C PHE A 13 32.15 -6.93 3.22
N SER A 14 32.54 -6.50 4.41
CA SER A 14 32.79 -7.42 5.53
C SER A 14 31.48 -7.73 6.27
N VAL A 15 31.06 -8.98 6.25
CA VAL A 15 29.83 -9.47 6.91
C VAL A 15 30.15 -10.59 7.90
N SER A 16 29.28 -10.87 8.87
CA SER A 16 29.46 -12.03 9.75
C SER A 16 29.50 -13.33 8.95
N LYS A 17 30.31 -14.29 9.38
CA LYS A 17 30.45 -15.61 8.72
C LYS A 17 29.11 -16.32 8.56
N GLU A 18 28.22 -16.19 9.54
CA GLU A 18 26.87 -16.77 9.53
C GLU A 18 25.99 -16.13 8.45
N VAL A 19 26.10 -14.81 8.26
CA VAL A 19 25.37 -14.06 7.20
C VAL A 19 25.91 -14.43 5.83
N TYR A 20 27.23 -14.55 5.68
CA TYR A 20 27.85 -14.99 4.42
C TYR A 20 27.36 -16.38 4.00
N LYS A 21 27.27 -17.33 4.95
CA LYS A 21 26.71 -18.66 4.68
C LYS A 21 25.25 -18.57 4.23
N PHE A 22 24.41 -17.87 5.01
CA PHE A 22 22.99 -17.73 4.71
C PHE A 22 22.73 -17.07 3.36
N PHE A 23 23.48 -16.00 3.04
CA PHE A 23 23.45 -15.33 1.74
C PHE A 23 23.73 -16.32 0.61
N ASN A 24 24.79 -17.11 0.70
CA ASN A 24 25.17 -18.07 -0.33
C ASN A 24 24.13 -19.20 -0.49
N ASP A 25 23.53 -19.65 0.60
CA ASP A 25 22.50 -20.68 0.56
C ASP A 25 21.23 -20.17 -0.16
N ILE A 26 20.82 -18.91 0.10
CA ILE A 26 19.72 -18.28 -0.66
C ILE A 26 20.13 -18.04 -2.11
N ALA A 27 21.33 -17.49 -2.38
CA ALA A 27 21.78 -17.18 -3.73
C ALA A 27 21.78 -18.41 -4.64
N LYS A 28 22.36 -19.52 -4.17
CA LYS A 28 22.33 -20.82 -4.87
C LYS A 28 20.91 -21.31 -5.11
N THR A 29 20.01 -21.09 -4.15
CA THR A 29 18.60 -21.45 -4.30
C THR A 29 17.98 -20.68 -5.46
N LEU A 30 18.10 -19.35 -5.47
CA LEU A 30 17.55 -18.51 -6.53
C LEU A 30 18.10 -18.88 -7.92
N ASP A 31 19.39 -19.18 -8.01
CA ASP A 31 20.06 -19.62 -9.24
C ASP A 31 19.48 -20.94 -9.76
N ASN A 32 19.32 -21.93 -8.88
CA ASN A 32 18.78 -23.25 -9.23
C ASN A 32 17.33 -23.20 -9.76
N PHE A 33 16.61 -22.12 -9.44
CA PHE A 33 15.22 -21.93 -9.85
C PHE A 33 15.05 -20.86 -10.94
N THR A 34 16.14 -20.40 -11.58
CA THR A 34 16.08 -19.37 -12.63
C THR A 34 15.25 -19.82 -13.85
N CYS A 35 15.17 -21.12 -14.15
CA CYS A 35 14.33 -21.61 -15.25
C CYS A 35 12.83 -21.37 -15.02
N MET A 36 12.39 -21.22 -13.77
CA MET A 36 10.98 -21.02 -13.41
C MET A 36 10.46 -19.62 -13.75
N VAL A 37 11.33 -18.61 -13.87
CA VAL A 37 10.92 -17.23 -14.15
C VAL A 37 10.49 -16.99 -15.61
N ASN A 38 10.61 -17.99 -16.47
CA ASN A 38 10.23 -17.89 -17.90
C ASN A 38 8.87 -18.54 -18.21
N GLY A 39 8.22 -19.20 -17.24
CA GLY A 39 7.00 -19.96 -17.45
C GLY A 39 6.00 -19.86 -16.30
N SER A 40 5.00 -20.75 -16.27
CA SER A 40 4.14 -20.93 -15.11
C SER A 40 4.87 -21.72 -14.02
N ILE A 41 4.59 -21.39 -12.76
CA ILE A 41 5.14 -22.10 -11.60
C ILE A 41 4.09 -23.09 -11.12
N SER A 42 4.40 -24.39 -11.16
CA SER A 42 3.52 -25.43 -10.62
C SER A 42 3.50 -25.38 -9.08
N ASP A 43 2.47 -25.96 -8.46
CA ASP A 43 2.36 -26.01 -7.01
C ASP A 43 3.48 -26.83 -6.36
N ALA A 44 3.94 -27.88 -7.04
CA ALA A 44 5.08 -28.69 -6.63
C ALA A 44 6.39 -27.88 -6.69
N ASP A 45 6.62 -27.13 -7.76
CA ASP A 45 7.82 -26.29 -7.87
C ASP A 45 7.80 -25.16 -6.84
N ARG A 46 6.63 -24.56 -6.59
CA ARG A 46 6.44 -23.55 -5.55
C ARG A 46 6.78 -24.10 -4.17
N ARG A 47 6.35 -25.34 -3.88
CA ARG A 47 6.70 -26.03 -2.65
C ARG A 47 8.21 -26.23 -2.54
N LYS A 48 8.83 -26.78 -3.58
CA LYS A 48 10.27 -27.04 -3.64
C LYS A 48 11.07 -25.75 -3.43
N PHE A 49 10.70 -24.65 -4.08
CA PHE A 49 11.32 -23.35 -3.90
C PHE A 49 11.20 -22.86 -2.45
N THR A 50 10.00 -22.94 -1.88
CA THR A 50 9.70 -22.50 -0.51
C THR A 50 10.47 -23.32 0.53
N ASP A 51 10.53 -24.64 0.38
CA ASP A 51 11.20 -25.55 1.31
C ASP A 51 12.70 -25.27 1.39
N VAL A 52 13.35 -25.02 0.25
CA VAL A 52 14.79 -24.71 0.22
C VAL A 52 15.07 -23.36 0.91
N LEU A 53 14.29 -22.31 0.61
CA LEU A 53 14.43 -21.02 1.28
C LEU A 53 14.14 -21.09 2.78
N SER A 54 13.08 -21.81 3.16
CA SER A 54 12.69 -22.01 4.56
C SER A 54 13.78 -22.76 5.34
N THR A 55 14.41 -23.76 4.72
CA THR A 55 15.51 -24.51 5.32
C THR A 55 16.72 -23.61 5.56
N ALA A 56 17.16 -22.85 4.55
CA ALA A 56 18.27 -21.90 4.70
C ALA A 56 18.04 -20.89 5.84
N GLY A 57 16.83 -20.33 5.92
CA GLY A 57 16.46 -19.42 7.01
C GLY A 57 16.36 -20.10 8.38
N SER A 58 15.95 -21.37 8.41
CA SER A 58 15.85 -22.19 9.63
C SER A 58 17.21 -22.55 10.18
N ASP A 59 18.12 -22.99 9.33
CA ASP A 59 19.48 -23.33 9.71
C ASP A 59 20.23 -22.10 10.24
N TYR A 60 20.10 -20.95 9.55
CA TYR A 60 20.70 -19.69 10.00
C TYR A 60 20.21 -19.29 11.39
N ARG A 61 18.88 -19.17 11.60
CA ARG A 61 18.34 -18.73 12.89
C ARG A 61 18.59 -19.73 14.01
N THR A 62 18.50 -21.03 13.73
CA THR A 62 18.72 -22.09 14.73
C THR A 62 20.17 -22.11 15.18
N SER A 63 21.11 -21.97 14.24
CA SER A 63 22.53 -21.83 14.57
C SER A 63 22.77 -20.60 15.45
N LEU A 64 22.16 -19.46 15.11
CA LEU A 64 22.30 -18.23 15.88
C LEU A 64 21.69 -18.35 17.29
N TYR A 65 20.52 -18.96 17.43
CA TYR A 65 19.88 -19.14 18.73
C TYR A 65 20.66 -20.07 19.66
N ASN A 66 21.28 -21.12 19.11
CA ASN A 66 22.02 -22.09 19.90
C ASN A 66 23.44 -21.64 20.25
N ASN A 67 24.10 -20.92 19.33
CA ASN A 67 25.55 -20.66 19.43
C ASN A 67 25.91 -19.16 19.49
N GLY A 68 24.96 -18.25 19.25
CA GLY A 68 25.26 -16.84 19.04
C GLY A 68 26.08 -16.59 17.77
N PHE A 69 26.64 -15.39 17.66
CA PHE A 69 27.61 -15.06 16.61
C PHE A 69 29.00 -15.52 17.02
N SER A 70 29.74 -16.12 16.08
CA SER A 70 31.15 -16.49 16.28
C SER A 70 32.06 -15.28 16.49
N GLY A 71 31.68 -14.11 15.97
CA GLY A 71 32.54 -12.91 15.88
C GLY A 71 33.43 -12.88 14.62
N ASP A 72 33.52 -14.00 13.90
CA ASP A 72 34.25 -14.09 12.64
C ASP A 72 33.53 -13.31 11.53
N LYS A 73 34.31 -12.64 10.69
CA LYS A 73 33.81 -11.96 9.49
C LYS A 73 34.41 -12.56 8.22
N THR A 74 33.61 -12.51 7.16
CA THR A 74 33.97 -12.93 5.81
C THR A 74 33.70 -11.78 4.85
N ASN A 75 34.56 -11.64 3.84
CA ASN A 75 34.33 -10.67 2.78
C ASN A 75 33.33 -11.23 1.76
N LEU A 76 32.30 -10.44 1.48
CA LEU A 76 31.29 -10.70 0.46
C LEU A 76 31.54 -9.78 -0.75
N PRO A 77 31.92 -10.34 -1.91
CA PRO A 77 32.13 -9.56 -3.13
C PRO A 77 30.88 -8.77 -3.56
N THR A 78 31.08 -7.55 -4.04
CA THR A 78 30.01 -6.69 -4.56
C THR A 78 29.36 -7.29 -5.82
N GLU A 79 30.13 -8.01 -6.63
CA GLU A 79 29.62 -8.74 -7.79
C GLU A 79 28.58 -9.80 -7.38
N ASP A 80 28.86 -10.57 -6.33
CA ASP A 80 27.94 -11.58 -5.79
C ASP A 80 26.64 -10.92 -5.28
N ILE A 81 26.76 -9.79 -4.58
CA ILE A 81 25.60 -9.01 -4.12
C ILE A 81 24.76 -8.54 -5.33
N ASN A 82 25.40 -8.00 -6.37
CA ASN A 82 24.68 -7.53 -7.55
C ASN A 82 24.00 -8.68 -8.30
N SER A 83 24.67 -9.81 -8.46
CA SER A 83 24.11 -11.02 -9.07
C SER A 83 22.89 -11.52 -8.27
N PHE A 84 23.03 -11.62 -6.95
CA PHE A 84 21.96 -11.98 -6.04
C PHE A 84 20.75 -11.05 -6.17
N LEU A 85 20.96 -9.73 -6.13
CA LEU A 85 19.89 -8.75 -6.25
C LEU A 85 19.20 -8.81 -7.63
N ASN A 86 19.97 -9.03 -8.71
CA ASN A 86 19.41 -9.22 -10.05
C ASN A 86 18.49 -10.44 -10.10
N ASN A 87 18.92 -11.55 -9.49
CA ASN A 87 18.11 -12.77 -9.47
C ASN A 87 16.88 -12.61 -8.58
N CYS A 88 17.00 -11.95 -7.43
CA CYS A 88 15.83 -11.57 -6.60
C CYS A 88 14.81 -10.78 -7.43
N LEU A 89 15.26 -9.75 -8.16
CA LEU A 89 14.36 -8.93 -8.99
C LEU A 89 13.69 -9.75 -10.10
N LYS A 90 14.39 -10.66 -10.78
CA LYS A 90 13.76 -11.54 -11.79
C LYS A 90 12.59 -12.34 -11.20
N HIS A 91 12.77 -12.91 -10.00
CA HIS A 91 11.72 -13.67 -9.31
C HIS A 91 10.58 -12.78 -8.83
N ILE A 92 10.88 -11.59 -8.31
CA ILE A 92 9.88 -10.59 -7.89
C ILE A 92 9.08 -10.09 -9.09
N ASP A 93 9.73 -9.70 -10.18
CA ASP A 93 9.13 -9.20 -11.41
C ASP A 93 8.22 -10.23 -12.06
N HIS A 94 8.66 -11.50 -12.11
CA HIS A 94 7.82 -12.61 -12.55
C HIS A 94 6.61 -12.78 -11.64
N SER A 95 6.81 -12.73 -10.31
CA SER A 95 5.73 -12.84 -9.33
C SER A 95 4.71 -11.71 -9.46
N ILE A 96 5.14 -10.46 -9.69
CA ILE A 96 4.25 -9.32 -9.94
C ILE A 96 3.46 -9.56 -11.23
N LYS A 97 4.14 -9.94 -12.32
CA LYS A 97 3.53 -10.20 -13.63
C LYS A 97 2.39 -11.21 -13.56
N ILE A 98 2.58 -12.34 -12.87
CA ILE A 98 1.56 -13.38 -12.77
C ILE A 98 0.44 -13.04 -11.76
N ASN A 99 0.55 -11.92 -11.04
CA ASN A 99 -0.48 -11.40 -10.14
C ASN A 99 -1.32 -10.27 -10.79
N GLU A 100 -1.11 -9.94 -12.07
CA GLU A 100 -2.05 -9.11 -12.84
C GLU A 100 -3.37 -9.88 -13.04
N ARG A 101 -4.47 -9.27 -12.63
CA ARG A 101 -5.83 -9.78 -12.82
C ARG A 101 -6.31 -9.51 -14.24
N LYS A 102 -7.37 -10.21 -14.64
CA LYS A 102 -8.04 -10.01 -15.94
C LYS A 102 -8.60 -8.59 -16.12
N ASP A 103 -8.92 -7.90 -15.03
CA ASP A 103 -9.43 -6.53 -15.00
C ASP A 103 -8.31 -5.46 -14.94
N HIS A 104 -7.04 -5.86 -15.10
CA HIS A 104 -5.83 -5.01 -14.99
C HIS A 104 -5.51 -4.48 -13.59
N LEU A 105 -6.26 -4.87 -12.57
CA LEU A 105 -5.83 -4.70 -11.18
C LEU A 105 -4.80 -5.76 -10.81
N PHE A 106 -4.13 -5.59 -9.68
CA PHE A 106 -3.18 -6.57 -9.15
C PHE A 106 -3.71 -7.20 -7.86
N HIS A 107 -3.44 -8.49 -7.67
CA HIS A 107 -3.73 -9.15 -6.41
C HIS A 107 -2.89 -8.54 -5.27
N ALA A 108 -3.56 -8.17 -4.17
CA ALA A 108 -2.90 -7.60 -2.99
C ALA A 108 -2.42 -8.71 -2.05
N TYR A 109 -3.32 -9.62 -1.70
CA TYR A 109 -3.07 -10.74 -0.80
C TYR A 109 -3.61 -12.02 -1.42
N ASN A 110 -2.86 -13.10 -1.23
CA ASN A 110 -3.21 -14.43 -1.66
C ASN A 110 -3.22 -15.37 -0.46
N LEU A 111 -4.05 -16.40 -0.50
CA LEU A 111 -4.01 -17.51 0.44
C LEU A 111 -3.15 -18.61 -0.13
N ILE A 112 -2.36 -19.25 0.75
CA ILE A 112 -1.60 -20.44 0.42
C ILE A 112 -2.12 -21.63 1.21
N LYS A 113 -2.22 -22.80 0.57
CA LYS A 113 -2.52 -24.06 1.23
C LYS A 113 -1.39 -25.05 0.92
N PHE A 114 -0.78 -25.59 1.96
CA PHE A 114 0.13 -26.72 1.83
C PHE A 114 -0.71 -27.97 1.59
N ASP A 115 -0.57 -28.55 0.41
CA ASP A 115 -1.25 -29.79 0.05
C ASP A 115 -0.49 -31.00 0.62
N GLU A 116 -1.24 -32.00 1.07
CA GLU A 116 -0.68 -33.24 1.61
C GLU A 116 0.08 -34.02 0.52
N ASN A 117 -0.30 -33.85 -0.75
CA ASN A 117 0.40 -34.45 -1.89
C ASN A 117 1.68 -33.70 -2.30
N GLY A 118 2.13 -32.70 -1.52
CA GLY A 118 3.44 -32.07 -1.69
C GLY A 118 3.47 -30.78 -2.52
N GLY A 119 2.34 -30.11 -2.73
CA GLY A 119 2.25 -28.81 -3.42
C GLY A 119 1.96 -27.62 -2.50
N ILE A 120 2.13 -26.39 -3.00
CA ILE A 120 1.57 -25.17 -2.41
C ILE A 120 0.59 -24.54 -3.40
N LEU A 121 -0.70 -24.67 -3.09
CA LEU A 121 -1.81 -24.09 -3.84
C LEU A 121 -1.94 -22.60 -3.55
N ILE A 122 -2.27 -21.80 -4.55
CA ILE A 122 -2.59 -20.38 -4.40
C ILE A 122 -4.08 -20.17 -4.65
N ARG A 123 -4.75 -19.53 -3.69
CA ARG A 123 -6.11 -19.01 -3.85
C ARG A 123 -6.10 -17.49 -3.78
N HIS A 124 -6.60 -16.85 -4.83
CA HIS A 124 -6.65 -15.39 -4.92
C HIS A 124 -7.82 -14.82 -4.12
N LEU A 125 -7.59 -13.69 -3.47
CA LEU A 125 -8.65 -12.89 -2.84
C LEU A 125 -9.22 -11.85 -3.82
N TYR A 126 -10.31 -11.23 -3.40
CA TYR A 126 -10.92 -10.09 -4.09
C TYR A 126 -9.94 -8.92 -4.25
N GLU A 127 -10.25 -8.00 -5.18
CA GLU A 127 -9.47 -6.79 -5.41
C GLU A 127 -9.37 -5.93 -4.15
N MET A 128 -8.21 -5.32 -3.92
CA MET A 128 -8.01 -4.42 -2.78
C MET A 128 -7.21 -3.21 -3.19
N LEU A 129 -7.58 -2.03 -2.68
CA LEU A 129 -6.92 -0.76 -3.00
C LEU A 129 -5.41 -0.79 -2.69
N GLU A 130 -5.03 -1.43 -1.58
CA GLU A 130 -3.64 -1.53 -1.13
C GLU A 130 -2.71 -2.22 -2.13
N GLY A 131 -3.18 -3.27 -2.83
CA GLY A 131 -2.40 -3.92 -3.87
C GLY A 131 -2.11 -2.99 -5.05
N GLN A 132 -3.04 -2.07 -5.34
CA GLN A 132 -2.93 -1.13 -6.44
C GLN A 132 -1.92 -0.04 -6.11
N VAL A 133 -2.00 0.51 -4.89
CA VAL A 133 -0.99 1.41 -4.33
C VAL A 133 0.39 0.76 -4.36
N SER A 134 0.49 -0.49 -3.89
CA SER A 134 1.77 -1.20 -3.79
C SER A 134 2.44 -1.41 -5.15
N VAL A 135 1.68 -1.85 -6.16
CA VAL A 135 2.25 -2.09 -7.50
C VAL A 135 2.57 -0.78 -8.22
N LEU A 136 1.78 0.29 -8.04
CA LEU A 136 2.08 1.62 -8.57
C LEU A 136 3.38 2.20 -7.96
N SER A 137 3.62 1.96 -6.68
CA SER A 137 4.84 2.39 -5.97
C SER A 137 6.05 1.47 -6.18
N SER A 138 5.91 0.35 -6.87
CA SER A 138 6.98 -0.67 -6.97
C SER A 138 8.11 -0.30 -7.94
N GLY A 139 7.86 0.60 -8.89
CA GLY A 139 8.76 0.87 -10.02
C GLY A 139 8.75 -0.20 -11.12
N TYR A 140 7.93 -1.25 -10.97
CA TYR A 140 7.82 -2.33 -11.97
C TYR A 140 7.00 -1.92 -13.20
N LEU A 141 5.89 -1.22 -12.99
CA LEU A 141 4.99 -0.83 -14.07
C LEU A 141 5.54 0.36 -14.84
N SER A 142 5.48 0.30 -16.17
CA SER A 142 5.69 1.48 -17.00
C SER A 142 4.56 2.49 -16.80
N PRO A 143 4.80 3.80 -16.99
CA PRO A 143 3.76 4.82 -16.89
C PRO A 143 2.47 4.51 -17.66
N LYS A 144 2.60 3.98 -18.88
CA LYS A 144 1.45 3.57 -19.72
C LYS A 144 0.64 2.44 -19.08
N LYS A 145 1.30 1.42 -18.52
CA LYS A 145 0.63 0.33 -17.81
C LYS A 145 -0.01 0.82 -16.51
N SER A 146 0.62 1.74 -15.79
CA SER A 146 0.06 2.35 -14.59
C SER A 146 -1.23 3.13 -14.87
N VAL A 147 -1.32 3.85 -16.00
CA VAL A 147 -2.56 4.52 -16.42
C VAL A 147 -3.68 3.52 -16.72
N VAL A 148 -3.38 2.39 -17.37
CA VAL A 148 -4.37 1.33 -17.61
C VAL A 148 -4.92 0.81 -16.27
N LEU A 149 -4.05 0.55 -15.30
CA LEU A 149 -4.45 0.13 -13.95
C LEU A 149 -5.31 1.20 -13.26
N LEU A 150 -4.92 2.48 -13.31
CA LEU A 150 -5.66 3.57 -12.65
C LEU A 150 -7.07 3.76 -13.26
N LYS A 151 -7.20 3.60 -14.58
CA LYS A 151 -8.51 3.56 -15.27
C LYS A 151 -9.34 2.36 -14.82
N ALA A 152 -8.74 1.18 -14.76
CA ALA A 152 -9.40 -0.02 -14.25
C ALA A 152 -9.87 0.16 -12.79
N LEU A 153 -9.03 0.75 -11.94
CA LEU A 153 -9.34 1.06 -10.55
C LEU A 153 -10.53 2.02 -10.44
N ARG A 154 -10.57 3.07 -11.26
CA ARG A 154 -11.71 4.00 -11.33
C ARG A 154 -13.02 3.34 -11.75
N ASN A 155 -12.96 2.30 -12.60
CA ASN A 155 -14.11 1.55 -13.08
C ASN A 155 -14.44 0.31 -12.23
N SER A 156 -13.64 0.03 -11.19
CA SER A 156 -13.81 -1.15 -10.34
C SER A 156 -14.87 -0.94 -9.26
N SER A 157 -15.23 -2.03 -8.59
CA SER A 157 -16.09 -2.05 -7.39
C SER A 157 -15.51 -1.24 -6.22
N LEU A 158 -14.22 -0.88 -6.27
CA LEU A 158 -13.55 -0.09 -5.25
C LEU A 158 -13.88 1.40 -5.35
N TYR A 159 -14.38 1.87 -6.48
CA TYR A 159 -14.75 3.27 -6.63
C TYR A 159 -16.13 3.56 -6.02
N ARG A 160 -16.17 4.44 -5.02
CA ARG A 160 -17.36 4.85 -4.28
C ARG A 160 -17.82 6.23 -4.75
N ALA A 161 -18.86 6.25 -5.58
CA ALA A 161 -19.25 7.41 -6.36
C ALA A 161 -19.80 8.60 -5.54
N ASP A 162 -20.52 8.35 -4.44
CA ASP A 162 -21.08 9.39 -3.57
C ASP A 162 -20.01 10.29 -2.93
N GLN A 163 -18.84 9.71 -2.65
CA GLN A 163 -17.67 10.38 -2.10
C GLN A 163 -16.55 10.59 -3.12
N GLN A 164 -16.76 10.20 -4.37
CA GLN A 164 -15.78 10.28 -5.46
C GLN A 164 -14.39 9.73 -5.09
N SER A 165 -14.34 8.65 -4.33
CA SER A 165 -13.10 8.10 -3.77
C SER A 165 -13.12 6.57 -3.73
N TYR A 166 -12.21 5.94 -2.98
CA TYR A 166 -11.98 4.50 -3.04
C TYR A 166 -12.15 3.81 -1.69
N ILE A 167 -12.84 2.67 -1.69
CA ILE A 167 -12.91 1.75 -0.53
C ILE A 167 -11.76 0.74 -0.58
N LEU A 168 -11.43 0.14 0.56
CA LEU A 168 -10.29 -0.79 0.66
C LEU A 168 -10.50 -2.08 -0.13
N TYR A 169 -11.73 -2.56 -0.18
CA TYR A 169 -12.15 -3.80 -0.84
C TYR A 169 -13.66 -3.73 -1.14
N PRO A 170 -14.21 -4.60 -2.01
CA PRO A 170 -15.58 -4.49 -2.49
C PRO A 170 -16.59 -4.49 -1.33
N ASN A 171 -17.59 -3.62 -1.42
CA ASN A 171 -18.69 -3.59 -0.47
C ASN A 171 -19.63 -4.78 -0.72
N ARG A 172 -19.43 -5.88 -0.01
CA ARG A 172 -20.19 -7.12 -0.16
C ARG A 172 -21.50 -7.09 0.62
N HIS A 173 -22.52 -7.75 0.09
CA HIS A 173 -23.71 -8.07 0.86
C HIS A 173 -23.44 -9.29 1.73
N LEU A 174 -23.61 -9.13 3.04
CA LEU A 174 -23.57 -10.24 3.97
C LEU A 174 -24.96 -10.86 4.09
N PRO A 175 -25.08 -12.18 4.26
CA PRO A 175 -26.37 -12.81 4.44
C PRO A 175 -27.07 -12.23 5.67
N HIS A 176 -28.38 -12.08 5.57
CA HIS A 176 -29.21 -11.74 6.73
C HIS A 176 -29.12 -12.85 7.78
N PHE A 177 -29.47 -12.53 9.03
CA PHE A 177 -29.34 -13.48 10.14
C PHE A 177 -30.06 -14.81 9.87
N TYR A 178 -31.26 -14.77 9.30
CA TYR A 178 -32.07 -15.95 8.97
C TYR A 178 -31.55 -16.76 7.77
N GLU A 179 -30.54 -16.27 7.03
CA GLU A 179 -29.99 -16.91 5.84
C GLU A 179 -28.67 -17.65 6.12
N LYS A 180 -27.96 -17.29 7.20
CA LYS A 180 -26.56 -17.70 7.42
C LYS A 180 -26.35 -19.18 7.73
N ASN A 181 -27.29 -19.81 8.42
CA ASN A 181 -27.09 -21.11 9.05
C ASN A 181 -28.12 -22.11 8.55
N ILE A 182 -28.21 -22.32 7.24
CA ILE A 182 -29.15 -23.29 6.66
C ILE A 182 -28.34 -24.38 5.97
N ILE A 183 -28.48 -25.62 6.42
CA ILE A 183 -27.91 -26.79 5.75
C ILE A 183 -28.77 -27.09 4.50
N PRO A 184 -28.21 -26.97 3.29
CA PRO A 184 -28.95 -27.29 2.08
C PRO A 184 -29.44 -28.74 2.07
N THR A 185 -30.69 -28.96 1.65
CA THR A 185 -31.30 -30.31 1.61
C THR A 185 -30.47 -31.30 0.79
N ALA A 186 -29.76 -30.84 -0.25
CA ALA A 186 -28.85 -31.68 -1.03
C ALA A 186 -27.73 -32.28 -0.15
N LEU A 187 -27.07 -31.47 0.68
CA LEU A 187 -26.03 -31.94 1.59
C LEU A 187 -26.57 -32.85 2.69
N VAL A 188 -27.80 -32.62 3.14
CA VAL A 188 -28.48 -33.50 4.10
C VAL A 188 -28.72 -34.89 3.51
N ASN A 189 -29.21 -34.94 2.26
CA ASN A 189 -29.53 -36.20 1.57
C ASN A 189 -28.28 -37.00 1.21
N GLU A 190 -27.17 -36.32 0.94
CA GLU A 190 -25.87 -36.96 0.65
C GLU A 190 -25.14 -37.41 1.91
N SER A 191 -25.51 -36.87 3.08
CA SER A 191 -24.85 -37.17 4.35
C SER A 191 -25.60 -38.17 5.22
N GLU A 192 -25.02 -39.37 5.36
CA GLU A 192 -25.55 -40.40 6.26
C GLU A 192 -25.52 -39.94 7.72
N VAL A 193 -24.49 -39.16 8.10
CA VAL A 193 -24.27 -38.67 9.47
C VAL A 193 -25.29 -37.60 9.84
N ILE A 194 -25.54 -36.61 8.98
CA ILE A 194 -26.57 -35.59 9.23
C ILE A 194 -27.96 -36.26 9.26
N SER A 195 -28.22 -37.18 8.34
CA SER A 195 -29.47 -37.96 8.34
C SER A 195 -29.64 -38.80 9.61
N ARG A 196 -28.55 -39.31 10.19
CA ARG A 196 -28.56 -40.02 11.49
C ARG A 196 -28.88 -39.06 12.63
N PHE A 197 -28.24 -37.89 12.68
CA PHE A 197 -28.52 -36.88 13.71
C PHE A 197 -29.99 -36.45 13.74
N LEU A 198 -30.63 -36.34 12.56
CA LEU A 198 -32.07 -36.04 12.46
C LEU A 198 -32.96 -37.18 12.99
N ARG A 199 -32.55 -38.44 12.85
CA ARG A 199 -33.32 -39.60 13.35
C ARG A 199 -33.14 -39.83 14.85
N GLU A 200 -31.98 -39.45 15.38
CA GLU A 200 -31.60 -39.64 16.78
C GLU A 200 -31.88 -38.41 17.66
N ASP A 201 -32.54 -37.38 17.13
CA ASP A 201 -32.82 -36.10 17.80
C ASP A 201 -31.56 -35.50 18.47
N GLN A 202 -30.43 -35.47 17.73
CA GLN A 202 -29.16 -34.89 18.20
C GLN A 202 -29.20 -33.35 18.16
N ASN A 203 -30.12 -32.78 18.95
CA ASN A 203 -30.46 -31.35 18.95
C ASN A 203 -29.33 -30.44 19.48
N ASN A 204 -28.27 -31.03 20.05
CA ASN A 204 -27.05 -30.33 20.45
C ASN A 204 -26.08 -30.07 19.28
N ILE A 205 -26.33 -30.66 18.10
CA ILE A 205 -25.51 -30.48 16.89
C ILE A 205 -26.31 -29.80 15.78
N ILE A 206 -27.52 -30.29 15.49
CA ILE A 206 -28.41 -29.73 14.45
C ILE A 206 -29.83 -29.55 14.98
N ASP A 207 -30.57 -28.60 14.43
CA ASP A 207 -31.96 -28.32 14.78
C ASP A 207 -32.81 -28.10 13.52
N ILE A 208 -34.12 -28.35 13.60
CA ILE A 208 -35.09 -28.13 12.52
C ILE A 208 -36.03 -26.97 12.90
N ASP A 209 -36.08 -25.92 12.08
CA ASP A 209 -37.00 -24.81 12.32
C ASP A 209 -38.46 -25.15 11.95
N VAL A 210 -39.37 -24.21 12.24
CA VAL A 210 -40.81 -24.36 11.98
C VAL A 210 -41.16 -24.48 10.48
N ASP A 211 -40.23 -24.09 9.60
CA ASP A 211 -40.36 -24.19 8.14
C ASP A 211 -39.70 -25.47 7.59
N GLY A 212 -39.14 -26.32 8.46
CA GLY A 212 -38.46 -27.56 8.09
C GLY A 212 -37.02 -27.38 7.60
N LYS A 213 -36.40 -26.20 7.79
CA LYS A 213 -34.99 -25.98 7.47
C LYS A 213 -34.12 -26.52 8.59
N ILE A 214 -32.94 -27.00 8.21
CA ILE A 214 -31.99 -27.61 9.15
C ILE A 214 -30.87 -26.60 9.41
N HIS A 215 -30.49 -26.46 10.68
CA HIS A 215 -29.51 -25.51 11.18
C HIS A 215 -28.47 -26.23 12.02
N PHE A 216 -27.22 -25.74 12.04
CA PHE A 216 -26.30 -26.12 13.10
C PHE A 216 -26.67 -25.42 14.42
N ASP A 217 -26.36 -26.02 15.58
CA ASP A 217 -26.62 -25.38 16.88
C ASP A 217 -25.92 -24.01 16.98
N SER A 218 -26.65 -23.03 17.51
CA SER A 218 -26.20 -21.63 17.63
C SER A 218 -24.95 -21.42 18.48
N LYS A 219 -24.53 -22.39 19.30
CA LYS A 219 -23.31 -22.33 20.10
C LYS A 219 -22.03 -22.37 19.24
N PHE A 220 -22.11 -22.92 18.03
CA PHE A 220 -20.93 -23.11 17.17
C PHE A 220 -20.49 -21.80 16.52
N ARG A 221 -19.35 -21.29 16.97
CA ARG A 221 -18.70 -20.09 16.39
C ARG A 221 -17.63 -20.43 15.35
N ASN A 222 -17.19 -21.69 15.31
CA ASN A 222 -16.19 -22.20 14.37
C ASN A 222 -16.15 -23.73 14.41
N ALA A 223 -15.45 -24.32 13.43
CA ALA A 223 -15.26 -25.76 13.27
C ALA A 223 -14.55 -26.43 14.46
N GLY A 224 -13.73 -25.71 15.23
CA GLY A 224 -13.04 -26.26 16.40
C GLY A 224 -14.00 -26.63 17.54
N ILE A 225 -15.00 -25.76 17.80
CA ILE A 225 -16.06 -26.03 18.80
C ILE A 225 -16.94 -27.18 18.33
N LEU A 226 -17.33 -27.19 17.04
CA LEU A 226 -18.10 -28.28 16.46
C LEU A 226 -17.35 -29.62 16.57
N LYS A 227 -16.05 -29.64 16.23
CA LYS A 227 -15.22 -30.85 16.32
C LYS A 227 -15.16 -31.41 17.73
N GLN A 228 -15.04 -30.56 18.75
CA GLN A 228 -15.02 -31.01 20.15
C GLN A 228 -16.32 -31.73 20.52
N GLU A 229 -17.46 -31.15 20.15
CA GLU A 229 -18.77 -31.73 20.45
C GLU A 229 -19.03 -33.03 19.66
N LEU A 230 -18.57 -33.11 18.40
CA LEU A 230 -18.64 -34.35 17.62
C LEU A 230 -17.77 -35.47 18.20
N GLN A 231 -16.62 -35.14 18.81
CA GLN A 231 -15.74 -36.14 19.43
C GLN A 231 -16.35 -36.80 20.67
N ASP A 232 -17.29 -36.13 21.33
CA ASP A 232 -17.98 -36.66 22.51
C ASP A 232 -19.18 -37.56 22.14
N ILE A 233 -19.56 -37.63 20.86
CA ILE A 233 -20.66 -38.49 20.38
C ILE A 233 -20.15 -39.90 20.11
N ASN A 234 -20.68 -40.87 20.87
CA ASN A 234 -20.34 -42.27 20.70
C ASN A 234 -20.74 -42.80 19.32
N GLY A 235 -19.80 -43.50 18.67
CA GLY A 235 -20.06 -44.18 17.41
C GLY A 235 -19.97 -43.29 16.17
N LEU A 236 -19.28 -42.14 16.24
CA LEU A 236 -18.81 -41.42 15.06
C LEU A 236 -17.38 -41.85 14.70
N SER A 237 -17.17 -42.13 13.43
CA SER A 237 -15.83 -42.36 12.88
C SER A 237 -15.10 -41.03 12.62
N ASN A 238 -13.77 -41.08 12.42
CA ASN A 238 -13.03 -39.88 12.00
C ASN A 238 -13.51 -39.34 10.64
N GLN A 239 -14.01 -40.22 9.76
CA GLN A 239 -14.56 -39.83 8.47
C GLN A 239 -15.90 -39.10 8.66
N ASP A 240 -16.74 -39.57 9.57
CA ASP A 240 -18.03 -38.94 9.90
C ASP A 240 -17.82 -37.53 10.46
N ILE A 241 -16.84 -37.39 11.36
CA ILE A 241 -16.47 -36.08 11.91
C ILE A 241 -16.00 -35.16 10.78
N GLN A 242 -15.14 -35.63 9.89
CA GLN A 242 -14.62 -34.81 8.80
C GLN A 242 -15.74 -34.39 7.83
N GLU A 243 -16.67 -35.28 7.50
CA GLU A 243 -17.81 -34.99 6.64
C GLU A 243 -18.69 -33.87 7.21
N VAL A 244 -19.01 -33.92 8.52
CA VAL A 244 -19.79 -32.86 9.18
C VAL A 244 -19.03 -31.53 9.20
N LEU A 245 -17.71 -31.57 9.43
CA LEU A 245 -16.87 -30.37 9.36
C LEU A 245 -16.80 -29.77 7.95
N ASP A 246 -16.80 -30.61 6.92
CA ASP A 246 -16.81 -30.18 5.52
C ASP A 246 -18.15 -29.54 5.13
N ILE A 247 -19.28 -30.08 5.62
CA ILE A 247 -20.61 -29.46 5.46
C ILE A 247 -20.67 -28.11 6.19
N TYR A 248 -20.15 -28.05 7.42
CA TYR A 248 -20.07 -26.80 8.19
C TYR A 248 -19.23 -25.75 7.44
N GLU A 249 -18.09 -26.15 6.88
CA GLU A 249 -17.26 -25.27 6.05
C GLU A 249 -17.94 -24.86 4.75
N ALA A 250 -18.70 -25.74 4.10
CA ALA A 250 -19.43 -25.41 2.87
C ALA A 250 -20.51 -24.34 3.09
N ILE A 251 -21.09 -24.26 4.30
CA ILE A 251 -22.09 -23.25 4.65
C ILE A 251 -21.45 -21.92 5.05
N PHE A 252 -20.41 -21.97 5.88
CA PHE A 252 -19.84 -20.77 6.49
C PHE A 252 -18.61 -20.19 5.76
N ASP A 253 -17.94 -20.98 4.91
CA ASP A 253 -16.73 -20.63 4.15
C ASP A 253 -15.69 -19.89 5.04
N HIS A 254 -15.40 -20.47 6.21
CA HIS A 254 -14.48 -19.86 7.17
C HIS A 254 -13.06 -19.76 6.62
N GLN A 255 -12.67 -20.58 5.65
CA GLN A 255 -11.40 -20.44 4.93
C GLN A 255 -11.26 -19.09 4.21
N SER A 256 -12.38 -18.45 3.85
CA SER A 256 -12.41 -17.11 3.25
C SER A 256 -12.48 -15.97 4.28
N PHE A 257 -12.49 -16.29 5.59
CA PHE A 257 -12.41 -15.29 6.64
C PHE A 257 -11.00 -14.70 6.73
N THR A 258 -10.85 -13.47 6.26
CA THR A 258 -9.57 -12.72 6.29
C THR A 258 -9.46 -11.78 7.50
N GLY A 259 -10.38 -11.90 8.46
CA GLY A 259 -10.52 -11.02 9.62
C GLY A 259 -11.82 -10.23 9.63
N ARG A 260 -11.95 -9.31 10.61
CA ARG A 260 -13.17 -8.51 10.83
C ARG A 260 -13.58 -7.60 9.65
N SER A 261 -12.64 -7.33 8.75
CA SER A 261 -12.75 -6.47 7.57
C SER A 261 -14.04 -6.71 6.78
N GLY A 262 -14.34 -7.98 6.52
CA GLY A 262 -15.53 -8.40 5.78
C GLY A 262 -16.79 -8.58 6.62
N THR A 263 -16.80 -8.27 7.92
CA THR A 263 -17.91 -8.65 8.83
C THR A 263 -18.50 -7.49 9.63
N PHE A 264 -18.12 -6.25 9.31
CA PHE A 264 -18.63 -5.03 9.93
C PHE A 264 -18.67 -3.86 8.93
N PHE A 265 -19.30 -2.74 9.32
CA PHE A 265 -19.73 -1.68 8.38
C PHE A 265 -19.15 -0.28 8.71
N LYS A 266 -18.05 -0.22 9.46
CA LYS A 266 -17.37 1.00 9.92
C LYS A 266 -15.86 0.75 10.02
N TYR A 267 -15.04 1.78 10.22
CA TYR A 267 -13.57 1.68 10.27
C TYR A 267 -13.02 1.16 8.94
N GLU A 268 -12.29 0.05 8.93
CA GLU A 268 -11.83 -0.59 7.71
C GLU A 268 -12.98 -1.31 6.97
N GLY A 269 -14.13 -1.51 7.60
CA GLY A 269 -15.19 -2.41 7.15
C GLY A 269 -15.89 -2.08 5.83
N LEU A 270 -16.87 -2.92 5.51
CA LEU A 270 -17.61 -2.89 4.26
C LEU A 270 -18.21 -1.50 3.96
N GLY A 271 -17.93 -1.00 2.75
CA GLY A 271 -18.41 0.30 2.27
C GLY A 271 -17.71 1.52 2.87
N SER A 272 -16.74 1.33 3.77
CA SER A 272 -16.00 2.43 4.40
C SER A 272 -14.79 2.84 3.56
N ILE A 273 -14.64 4.14 3.32
CA ILE A 273 -13.39 4.70 2.78
C ILE A 273 -12.42 4.86 3.93
N TYR A 274 -11.19 4.35 3.78
CA TYR A 274 -10.12 4.55 4.75
C TYR A 274 -9.07 5.51 4.19
N TRP A 275 -9.09 6.76 4.65
CA TRP A 275 -8.47 7.90 3.95
C TRP A 275 -6.96 7.80 3.84
N HIS A 276 -6.28 7.17 4.81
CA HIS A 276 -4.83 6.97 4.72
C HIS A 276 -4.43 6.17 3.47
N MET A 277 -5.20 5.15 3.08
CA MET A 277 -4.89 4.36 1.88
C MET A 277 -5.15 5.15 0.59
N VAL A 278 -6.17 6.03 0.60
CA VAL A 278 -6.45 6.93 -0.53
C VAL A 278 -5.32 7.97 -0.69
N SER A 279 -4.81 8.54 0.40
CA SER A 279 -3.66 9.45 0.32
C SER A 279 -2.36 8.75 -0.09
N LYS A 280 -2.19 7.47 0.23
CA LYS A 280 -1.10 6.67 -0.36
C LYS A 280 -1.26 6.48 -1.86
N LEU A 281 -2.49 6.28 -2.35
CA LEU A 281 -2.76 6.27 -3.79
C LEU A 281 -2.43 7.61 -4.43
N LEU A 282 -2.84 8.73 -3.82
CA LEU A 282 -2.51 10.08 -4.28
C LEU A 282 -1.00 10.26 -4.41
N LEU A 283 -0.24 9.88 -3.37
CA LEU A 283 1.21 9.95 -3.37
C LEU A 283 1.84 9.05 -4.44
N ALA A 284 1.35 7.81 -4.61
CA ALA A 284 1.86 6.91 -5.65
C ALA A 284 1.65 7.49 -7.07
N VAL A 285 0.52 8.15 -7.32
CA VAL A 285 0.25 8.83 -8.60
C VAL A 285 1.08 10.10 -8.75
N ASN A 286 1.33 10.84 -7.66
CA ASN A 286 2.24 11.98 -7.63
C ASN A 286 3.66 11.56 -8.05
N ASP A 287 4.22 10.55 -7.40
CA ASP A 287 5.54 10.01 -7.72
C ASP A 287 5.60 9.48 -9.16
N LEU A 288 4.55 8.78 -9.60
CA LEU A 288 4.45 8.30 -10.98
C LEU A 288 4.50 9.46 -11.98
N TYR A 289 3.76 10.53 -11.73
CA TYR A 289 3.75 11.72 -12.59
C TYR A 289 5.14 12.39 -12.61
N LEU A 290 5.72 12.66 -11.44
CA LEU A 290 7.01 13.34 -11.32
C LEU A 290 8.19 12.54 -11.90
N ASN A 291 8.12 11.20 -11.85
CA ASN A 291 9.15 10.33 -12.41
C ASN A 291 8.90 9.95 -13.88
N SER A 292 7.75 10.33 -14.45
CA SER A 292 7.45 10.11 -15.86
C SER A 292 8.23 11.12 -16.71
N ASN A 293 9.51 10.84 -16.97
CA ASN A 293 10.32 11.55 -17.97
C ASN A 293 9.86 11.15 -19.39
N SER A 294 8.65 11.57 -19.75
CA SER A 294 7.98 11.16 -20.97
C SER A 294 7.68 12.38 -21.84
N ASP A 295 8.15 12.34 -23.09
CA ASP A 295 7.77 13.32 -24.13
C ASP A 295 6.30 13.15 -24.58
N ASP A 296 5.61 12.13 -24.07
CA ASP A 296 4.19 11.86 -24.30
C ASP A 296 3.30 12.81 -23.46
N GLU A 297 3.02 14.00 -24.00
CA GLU A 297 2.18 15.02 -23.35
C GLU A 297 0.78 14.50 -23.00
N GLN A 298 0.22 13.60 -23.82
CA GLN A 298 -1.09 13.02 -23.59
C GLN A 298 -1.08 12.16 -22.32
N LEU A 299 -0.05 11.33 -22.15
CA LEU A 299 0.14 10.52 -20.96
C LEU A 299 0.26 11.39 -19.69
N LEU A 300 1.06 12.46 -19.74
CA LEU A 300 1.23 13.37 -18.60
C LEU A 300 -0.07 14.10 -18.26
N THR A 301 -0.79 14.59 -19.27
CA THR A 301 -2.11 15.22 -19.10
C THR A 301 -3.09 14.26 -18.42
N GLU A 302 -3.08 12.99 -18.83
CA GLU A 302 -3.92 11.97 -18.25
C GLU A 302 -3.56 11.66 -16.80
N LEU A 303 -2.28 11.48 -16.48
CA LEU A 303 -1.81 11.29 -15.10
C LEU A 303 -2.15 12.47 -14.20
N LYS A 304 -1.99 13.72 -14.69
CA LYS A 304 -2.37 14.93 -13.97
C LYS A 304 -3.88 14.98 -13.68
N SER A 305 -4.70 14.60 -14.66
CA SER A 305 -6.16 14.49 -14.49
C SER A 305 -6.54 13.45 -13.43
N ILE A 306 -5.92 12.26 -13.46
CA ILE A 306 -6.14 11.22 -12.47
C ILE A 306 -5.70 11.68 -11.07
N TYR A 307 -4.53 12.31 -10.97
CA TYR A 307 -4.01 12.87 -9.72
C TYR A 307 -5.03 13.83 -9.07
N TYR A 308 -5.52 14.82 -9.82
CA TYR A 308 -6.51 15.76 -9.28
C TYR A 308 -7.87 15.11 -9.00
N GLY A 309 -8.27 14.10 -9.78
CA GLY A 309 -9.47 13.33 -9.49
C GLY A 309 -9.39 12.62 -8.13
N ILE A 310 -8.22 12.11 -7.76
CA ILE A 310 -7.99 11.51 -6.42
C ILE A 310 -7.92 12.62 -5.36
N ARG A 311 -7.20 13.71 -5.63
CA ARG A 311 -7.06 14.85 -4.71
C ARG A 311 -8.40 15.46 -4.32
N GLU A 312 -9.28 15.66 -5.30
CA GLU A 312 -10.63 16.18 -5.05
C GLU A 312 -11.48 15.17 -4.24
N GLY A 313 -11.25 13.87 -4.45
CA GLY A 313 -11.85 12.80 -3.66
C GLY A 313 -11.48 12.85 -2.16
N ILE A 314 -10.27 13.30 -1.79
CA ILE A 314 -9.86 13.52 -0.39
C ILE A 314 -10.81 14.50 0.31
N GLY A 315 -11.28 15.50 -0.42
CA GLY A 315 -12.49 16.23 -0.07
C GLY A 315 -12.32 17.56 0.62
N ILE A 316 -11.15 18.21 0.55
CA ILE A 316 -10.91 19.55 1.14
C ILE A 316 -11.88 20.62 0.59
N HIS A 317 -12.38 20.46 -0.63
CA HIS A 317 -13.37 21.37 -1.25
C HIS A 317 -14.81 20.84 -1.22
N LYS A 318 -15.07 19.69 -0.57
CA LYS A 318 -16.43 19.16 -0.45
C LYS A 318 -17.28 20.08 0.42
N ASN A 319 -18.58 20.11 0.12
CA ASN A 319 -19.55 20.72 1.01
C ASN A 319 -19.48 20.05 2.40
N PRO A 320 -19.48 20.81 3.52
CA PRO A 320 -19.42 20.24 4.87
C PRO A 320 -20.52 19.22 5.18
N GLY A 321 -21.71 19.35 4.56
CA GLY A 321 -22.80 18.37 4.70
C GLY A 321 -22.51 17.03 4.02
N LEU A 322 -21.77 17.05 2.90
CA LEU A 322 -21.30 15.83 2.23
C LEU A 322 -20.09 15.21 2.93
N TYR A 323 -19.17 16.06 3.41
CA TYR A 323 -17.98 15.62 4.15
C TYR A 323 -18.37 15.05 5.53
N GLY A 324 -19.31 15.71 6.20
CA GLY A 324 -19.79 15.39 7.54
C GLY A 324 -19.04 16.09 8.68
N ALA A 325 -18.13 17.01 8.36
CA ALA A 325 -17.37 17.83 9.30
C ALA A 325 -16.74 19.03 8.58
N PHE A 326 -15.79 19.73 9.22
CA PHE A 326 -14.94 20.72 8.56
C PHE A 326 -14.00 20.01 7.57
N PRO A 327 -14.09 20.32 6.25
CA PRO A 327 -13.27 19.66 5.22
C PRO A 327 -11.76 19.87 5.35
N THR A 328 -11.35 20.87 6.13
CA THR A 328 -9.94 21.16 6.42
C THR A 328 -9.32 20.24 7.46
N ASP A 329 -10.14 19.52 8.22
CA ASP A 329 -9.67 18.65 9.29
C ASP A 329 -9.54 17.21 8.76
N PRO A 330 -8.43 16.50 9.00
CA PRO A 330 -8.26 15.11 8.58
C PRO A 330 -9.04 14.14 9.48
N TYR A 331 -9.50 13.04 8.90
CA TYR A 331 -10.25 11.98 9.59
C TYR A 331 -9.79 10.60 9.11
N SER A 332 -9.89 9.56 9.95
CA SER A 332 -9.41 8.22 9.55
C SER A 332 -10.26 7.57 8.46
N HIS A 333 -11.60 7.69 8.53
CA HIS A 333 -12.48 6.96 7.63
C HIS A 333 -13.86 7.60 7.44
N THR A 334 -14.55 7.24 6.35
CA THR A 334 -15.95 7.62 6.07
C THR A 334 -16.77 6.37 5.75
N PRO A 335 -17.60 5.87 6.69
CA PRO A 335 -18.48 4.72 6.48
C PRO A 335 -19.53 4.96 5.38
N ALA A 336 -20.23 3.90 4.97
CA ALA A 336 -21.31 4.01 3.99
C ALA A 336 -22.51 4.87 4.47
N HIS A 337 -22.74 4.90 5.78
CA HIS A 337 -23.97 5.42 6.39
C HIS A 337 -23.78 6.74 7.16
N CYS A 338 -22.58 7.31 7.19
CA CYS A 338 -22.31 8.59 7.84
C CYS A 338 -21.11 9.31 7.21
N GLY A 339 -20.92 10.58 7.57
CA GLY A 339 -19.76 11.36 7.18
C GLY A 339 -18.47 10.92 7.90
N VAL A 340 -17.40 11.69 7.71
CA VAL A 340 -16.07 11.39 8.26
C VAL A 340 -16.06 11.11 9.77
N GLN A 341 -15.16 10.22 10.20
CA GLN A 341 -15.05 9.69 11.56
C GLN A 341 -13.58 9.63 12.02
N GLN A 342 -13.36 9.76 13.34
CA GLN A 342 -12.03 9.77 13.99
C GLN A 342 -11.14 10.96 13.55
N PRO A 343 -11.34 12.16 14.15
CA PRO A 343 -10.59 13.36 13.76
C PRO A 343 -9.11 13.31 14.16
N GLY A 344 -8.29 14.03 13.38
CA GLY A 344 -6.97 14.47 13.78
C GLY A 344 -5.84 13.51 13.38
N MET A 345 -5.35 12.71 14.33
CA MET A 345 -4.03 12.05 14.24
C MET A 345 -4.03 10.76 13.38
N THR A 346 -4.50 10.86 12.15
CA THR A 346 -4.40 9.79 11.12
C THR A 346 -3.09 9.91 10.35
N GLY A 347 -2.50 8.78 9.93
CA GLY A 347 -1.31 8.76 9.07
C GLY A 347 -1.53 9.39 7.68
N GLN A 348 -2.78 9.65 7.30
CA GLN A 348 -3.16 10.38 6.09
C GLN A 348 -2.37 11.69 5.94
N VAL A 349 -2.23 12.45 7.03
CA VAL A 349 -1.61 13.79 7.00
C VAL A 349 -0.17 13.78 6.54
N LYS A 350 0.56 12.69 6.81
CA LYS A 350 1.95 12.52 6.37
C LYS A 350 2.02 12.35 4.86
N GLU A 351 1.10 11.59 4.27
CA GLU A 351 1.08 11.36 2.83
C GLU A 351 0.66 12.63 2.09
N ASP A 352 -0.40 13.31 2.56
CA ASP A 352 -0.89 14.56 1.97
C ASP A 352 0.18 15.67 2.05
N PHE A 353 0.94 15.74 3.15
CA PHE A 353 2.07 16.65 3.29
C PHE A 353 3.15 16.40 2.23
N ILE A 354 3.54 15.13 2.01
CA ILE A 354 4.55 14.79 1.00
C ILE A 354 4.02 15.11 -0.40
N SER A 355 2.78 14.73 -0.71
CA SER A 355 2.15 15.06 -1.99
C SER A 355 2.10 16.57 -2.23
N ARG A 356 1.83 17.38 -1.19
CA ARG A 356 1.85 18.84 -1.30
C ARG A 356 3.24 19.39 -1.65
N PHE A 357 4.32 18.83 -1.11
CA PHE A 357 5.68 19.23 -1.54
C PHE A 357 5.99 18.81 -2.98
N GLY A 358 5.44 17.67 -3.42
CA GLY A 358 5.46 17.27 -4.83
C GLY A 358 4.72 18.26 -5.73
N GLU A 359 3.53 18.73 -5.32
CA GLU A 359 2.78 19.78 -6.04
C GLU A 359 3.56 21.10 -6.13
N LEU A 360 4.15 21.52 -5.01
CA LEU A 360 5.03 22.69 -4.96
C LEU A 360 6.33 22.49 -5.76
N GLY A 361 6.58 21.29 -6.30
CA GLY A 361 7.74 21.02 -7.14
C GLY A 361 9.06 20.98 -6.38
N VAL A 362 9.05 20.83 -5.06
CA VAL A 362 10.28 20.79 -4.27
C VAL A 362 10.93 19.42 -4.43
N GLN A 363 12.06 19.39 -5.14
CA GLN A 363 12.81 18.18 -5.41
C GLN A 363 14.19 18.25 -4.76
N ILE A 364 14.64 17.13 -4.21
CA ILE A 364 15.98 17.01 -3.63
C ILE A 364 16.72 15.90 -4.37
N SER A 365 17.79 16.26 -5.06
CA SER A 365 18.64 15.32 -5.78
C SER A 365 20.10 15.72 -5.69
N ASN A 366 20.97 14.74 -5.43
CA ASN A 366 22.42 14.96 -5.31
C ASN A 366 22.82 16.10 -4.34
N GLY A 367 22.05 16.27 -3.26
CA GLY A 367 22.26 17.33 -2.26
C GLY A 367 21.88 18.74 -2.71
N LYS A 368 21.14 18.87 -3.81
CA LYS A 368 20.59 20.15 -4.31
C LYS A 368 19.07 20.18 -4.15
N ILE A 369 18.54 21.36 -3.92
CA ILE A 369 17.10 21.66 -3.94
C ILE A 369 16.76 22.27 -5.30
N SER A 370 15.70 21.79 -5.92
CA SER A 370 15.14 22.32 -7.17
C SER A 370 13.65 22.59 -7.01
N PHE A 371 13.11 23.52 -7.81
CA PHE A 371 11.72 23.98 -7.73
C PHE A 371 11.00 23.82 -9.08
N HIS A 372 10.42 22.65 -9.35
CA HIS A 372 9.74 22.30 -10.61
C HIS A 372 8.24 21.98 -10.41
N PRO A 373 7.38 23.00 -10.23
CA PRO A 373 5.99 22.82 -9.81
C PRO A 373 5.03 22.46 -10.98
N SER A 374 5.21 21.30 -11.60
CA SER A 374 4.38 20.85 -12.75
C SER A 374 2.93 20.46 -12.40
N LEU A 375 2.67 20.16 -11.12
CA LEU A 375 1.36 19.88 -10.54
C LEU A 375 0.76 21.07 -9.76
N LEU A 376 1.31 22.28 -9.92
CA LEU A 376 0.76 23.47 -9.27
C LEU A 376 -0.16 24.21 -10.24
N GLU A 377 -1.37 24.54 -9.79
CA GLU A 377 -2.34 25.29 -10.61
C GLU A 377 -2.17 26.81 -10.45
N ILE A 378 -2.39 27.56 -11.53
CA ILE A 378 -2.35 29.03 -11.53
C ILE A 378 -3.35 29.62 -10.52
N SER A 379 -4.48 28.93 -10.30
CA SER A 379 -5.50 29.34 -9.33
C SER A 379 -5.02 29.36 -7.87
N GLU A 380 -3.87 28.77 -7.57
CA GLU A 380 -3.28 28.79 -6.23
C GLU A 380 -2.47 30.07 -5.93
N PHE A 381 -2.21 30.92 -6.93
CA PHE A 381 -1.53 32.20 -6.75
C PHE A 381 -2.51 33.29 -6.31
N ILE A 382 -2.08 34.18 -5.41
CA ILE A 382 -2.95 35.21 -4.85
C ILE A 382 -3.32 36.28 -5.87
N GLU A 383 -4.56 36.75 -5.82
CA GLU A 383 -5.09 37.76 -6.77
C GLU A 383 -4.84 39.22 -6.34
N SER A 384 -4.36 39.44 -5.11
CA SER A 384 -4.08 40.74 -4.51
C SER A 384 -2.90 40.66 -3.54
N ASP A 385 -2.29 41.81 -3.24
CA ASP A 385 -1.20 41.88 -2.25
C ASP A 385 -1.68 41.41 -0.86
N GLN A 386 -0.87 40.57 -0.21
CA GLN A 386 -1.18 40.00 1.11
C GLN A 386 0.05 39.95 2.01
N ASN A 387 -0.16 39.65 3.29
CA ASN A 387 0.89 39.44 4.27
C ASN A 387 1.03 37.96 4.59
N PHE A 388 2.21 37.38 4.32
CA PHE A 388 2.56 36.04 4.73
C PHE A 388 3.12 36.06 6.15
N ILE A 389 2.42 35.41 7.09
CA ILE A 389 2.79 35.34 8.50
C ILE A 389 3.33 33.95 8.80
N PHE A 390 4.55 33.87 9.31
CA PHE A 390 5.22 32.59 9.59
C PHE A 390 6.14 32.70 10.82
N TYR A 391 6.65 31.57 11.30
CA TYR A 391 7.69 31.52 12.33
C TYR A 391 9.04 31.21 11.68
N ASN A 392 10.04 32.06 11.93
CA ASN A 392 11.39 31.86 11.40
C ASN A 392 12.14 30.74 12.17
N ILE A 393 13.39 30.47 11.78
CA ILE A 393 14.25 29.46 12.42
C ILE A 393 14.57 29.74 13.89
N HIS A 394 14.40 30.99 14.36
CA HIS A 394 14.59 31.41 15.75
C HIS A 394 13.30 31.33 16.57
N GLY A 395 12.19 30.87 15.97
CA GLY A 395 10.89 30.79 16.63
C GLY A 395 10.16 32.13 16.71
N GLU A 396 10.58 33.14 15.93
CA GLU A 396 10.01 34.48 15.97
C GLU A 396 8.91 34.63 14.91
N LYS A 397 7.77 35.18 15.31
CA LYS A 397 6.66 35.48 14.41
C LYS A 397 7.05 36.64 13.49
N THR A 398 7.16 36.35 12.20
CA THR A 398 7.57 37.28 11.15
C THR A 398 6.42 37.53 10.18
N THR A 399 6.40 38.70 9.54
CA THR A 399 5.47 39.03 8.47
C THR A 399 6.22 39.48 7.24
N LEU A 400 5.89 38.91 6.09
CA LEU A 400 6.47 39.25 4.80
C LEU A 400 5.35 39.69 3.83
N PRO A 401 5.42 40.89 3.24
CA PRO A 401 4.49 41.28 2.19
C PRO A 401 4.76 40.46 0.92
N ILE A 402 3.72 39.88 0.34
CA ILE A 402 3.75 39.14 -0.92
C ILE A 402 2.79 39.80 -1.91
N LYS A 403 3.19 39.85 -3.18
CA LYS A 403 2.49 40.61 -4.23
C LYS A 403 1.46 39.76 -4.95
N LYS A 404 0.49 40.39 -5.61
CA LYS A 404 -0.37 39.72 -6.58
C LYS A 404 0.45 38.81 -7.52
N ASN A 405 -0.11 37.66 -7.90
CA ASN A 405 0.52 36.61 -8.71
C ASN A 405 1.70 35.90 -8.01
N SER A 406 1.65 35.81 -6.68
CA SER A 406 2.61 35.04 -5.89
C SER A 406 1.92 34.04 -4.96
N LEU A 407 2.70 33.09 -4.44
CA LEU A 407 2.32 32.22 -3.33
C LEU A 407 3.56 32.05 -2.44
N ALA A 408 3.34 31.76 -1.16
CA ALA A 408 4.42 31.58 -0.21
C ALA A 408 4.23 30.30 0.62
N PHE A 409 5.35 29.65 0.91
CA PHE A 409 5.44 28.52 1.82
C PHE A 409 6.80 28.54 2.53
N THR A 410 7.07 27.55 3.38
CA THR A 410 8.38 27.43 4.03
C THR A 410 9.02 26.08 3.74
N LEU A 411 10.33 26.09 3.54
CA LEU A 411 11.16 24.89 3.44
C LEU A 411 12.22 24.95 4.55
N ALA A 412 12.17 24.00 5.49
CA ALA A 412 13.00 24.04 6.71
C ALA A 412 12.96 25.41 7.43
N GLN A 413 11.76 26.02 7.51
CA GLN A 413 11.48 27.36 8.05
C GLN A 413 12.11 28.55 7.30
N VAL A 414 12.73 28.32 6.14
CA VAL A 414 13.09 29.40 5.21
C VAL A 414 11.88 29.72 4.33
N PRO A 415 11.40 30.97 4.26
CA PRO A 415 10.30 31.34 3.39
C PRO A 415 10.72 31.27 1.92
N VAL A 416 9.90 30.59 1.12
CA VAL A 416 10.00 30.47 -0.33
C VAL A 416 8.80 31.15 -0.95
N ILE A 417 9.04 32.04 -1.91
CA ILE A 417 8.00 32.82 -2.58
C ILE A 417 8.08 32.50 -4.06
N TYR A 418 7.03 31.89 -4.60
CA TYR A 418 6.91 31.74 -6.05
C TYR A 418 6.18 32.95 -6.61
N THR A 419 6.66 33.49 -7.73
CA THR A 419 6.04 34.61 -8.45
C THR A 419 5.97 34.29 -9.93
N LEU A 420 4.82 34.52 -10.55
CA LEU A 420 4.68 34.38 -12.00
C LEU A 420 5.53 35.44 -12.72
N SER A 421 6.32 35.00 -13.70
CA SER A 421 7.28 35.80 -14.44
C SER A 421 7.38 35.32 -15.90
N GLU A 422 8.15 36.03 -16.72
CA GLU A 422 8.48 35.62 -18.08
C GLU A 422 9.65 34.64 -18.15
N GLN A 423 10.41 34.51 -17.06
CA GLN A 423 11.65 33.73 -17.03
C GLN A 423 11.81 33.00 -15.70
N ASN A 424 12.30 31.76 -15.78
CA ASN A 424 12.66 30.98 -14.61
C ASN A 424 13.96 31.51 -13.99
N SER A 425 13.92 31.88 -12.73
CA SER A 425 15.11 32.31 -11.97
C SER A 425 14.90 32.15 -10.48
N ILE A 426 16.00 32.05 -9.73
CA ILE A 426 15.98 32.07 -8.26
C ILE A 426 16.83 33.21 -7.75
N ARG A 427 16.31 33.95 -6.77
CA ARG A 427 17.04 34.93 -5.97
C ARG A 427 17.05 34.50 -4.50
N VAL A 428 18.25 34.29 -3.95
CA VAL A 428 18.47 33.93 -2.54
C VAL A 428 18.98 35.15 -1.80
N ASN A 429 18.27 35.56 -0.76
CA ASN A 429 18.61 36.72 0.07
C ASN A 429 19.22 36.25 1.40
N PHE A 430 20.42 36.71 1.71
CA PHE A 430 21.16 36.30 2.91
C PHE A 430 21.05 37.34 4.04
N ASN A 431 21.32 36.90 5.27
CA ASN A 431 21.25 37.75 6.47
C ASN A 431 22.33 38.85 6.55
N ASN A 432 23.38 38.74 5.75
CA ASN A 432 24.43 39.75 5.60
C ASN A 432 24.13 40.76 4.49
N ASN A 433 22.88 40.81 4.00
CA ASN A 433 22.42 41.62 2.86
C ASN A 433 23.03 41.23 1.50
N SER A 434 23.80 40.14 1.41
CA SER A 434 24.22 39.61 0.12
C SER A 434 23.06 38.91 -0.59
N VAL A 435 23.14 38.88 -1.92
CA VAL A 435 22.14 38.26 -2.80
C VAL A 435 22.88 37.33 -3.76
N LYS A 436 22.31 36.15 -3.99
CA LYS A 436 22.78 35.24 -5.03
C LYS A 436 21.64 34.91 -5.99
N GLU A 437 21.90 35.08 -7.27
CA GLU A 437 20.95 34.82 -8.34
C GLU A 437 21.37 33.56 -9.11
N TYR A 438 20.37 32.84 -9.61
CA TYR A 438 20.52 31.63 -10.41
C TYR A 438 19.59 31.74 -11.61
N ASP A 439 20.14 31.43 -12.78
CA ASP A 439 19.33 31.12 -13.95
C ASP A 439 18.69 29.74 -13.77
N GLY A 440 17.39 29.62 -14.09
CA GLY A 440 16.65 28.37 -13.92
C GLY A 440 16.11 28.16 -12.50
N LEU A 441 15.93 26.88 -12.11
CA LEU A 441 15.13 26.47 -10.95
C LEU A 441 15.91 25.59 -9.97
N ASP A 442 17.24 25.62 -10.03
CA ASP A 442 18.13 24.79 -9.22
C ASP A 442 18.99 25.62 -8.28
N LEU A 443 19.04 25.22 -7.00
CA LEU A 443 20.01 25.75 -6.06
C LEU A 443 21.34 24.96 -6.12
N CYS A 444 22.44 25.64 -5.84
CA CYS A 444 23.73 24.96 -5.63
C CYS A 444 23.75 24.20 -4.28
N LYS A 445 24.65 23.20 -4.18
CA LYS A 445 24.76 22.33 -3.00
C LYS A 445 25.02 23.10 -1.72
N GLU A 446 25.80 24.17 -1.79
CA GLU A 446 26.18 24.98 -0.64
C GLU A 446 24.96 25.67 -0.03
N VAL A 447 24.11 26.28 -0.87
CA VAL A 447 22.86 26.93 -0.41
C VAL A 447 21.88 25.88 0.08
N SER A 448 21.71 24.76 -0.63
CA SER A 448 20.83 23.68 -0.19
C SER A 448 21.24 23.10 1.16
N SER A 449 22.53 22.86 1.37
CA SER A 449 23.09 22.42 2.65
C SER A 449 22.78 23.40 3.79
N SER A 450 22.89 24.71 3.53
CA SER A 450 22.56 25.75 4.51
C SER A 450 21.08 25.71 4.95
N ILE A 451 20.18 25.40 4.01
CA ILE A 451 18.75 25.20 4.28
C ILE A 451 18.52 23.92 5.10
N PHE A 452 19.11 22.79 4.66
CA PHE A 452 18.95 21.50 5.36
C PHE A 452 19.42 21.55 6.81
N ASN A 453 20.56 22.20 7.04
CA ASN A 453 21.17 22.35 8.37
C ASN A 453 20.58 23.51 9.18
N ARG A 454 19.61 24.25 8.64
CA ARG A 454 18.96 25.40 9.29
C ARG A 454 19.96 26.40 9.85
N GLU A 455 21.00 26.74 9.08
CA GLU A 455 22.11 27.58 9.56
C GLU A 455 21.72 29.05 9.82
N GLY A 456 20.53 29.49 9.40
CA GLY A 456 20.05 30.86 9.59
C GLY A 456 20.69 31.92 8.69
N LYS A 457 21.46 31.49 7.70
CA LYS A 457 22.13 32.39 6.74
C LYS A 457 21.18 32.97 5.70
N ILE A 458 20.09 32.27 5.39
CA ILE A 458 19.15 32.62 4.31
C ILE A 458 17.88 33.20 4.93
N ILE A 459 17.52 34.43 4.53
CA ILE A 459 16.31 35.12 4.98
C ILE A 459 15.10 34.69 4.15
N LYS A 460 15.24 34.64 2.83
CA LYS A 460 14.17 34.25 1.91
C LYS A 460 14.70 33.76 0.56
N ILE A 461 13.90 32.96 -0.12
CA ILE A 461 14.13 32.48 -1.48
C ILE A 461 12.97 32.97 -2.36
N GLU A 462 13.29 33.70 -3.42
CA GLU A 462 12.33 34.16 -4.41
C GLU A 462 12.53 33.33 -5.68
N VAL A 463 11.49 32.66 -6.14
CA VAL A 463 11.51 31.81 -7.33
C VAL A 463 10.55 32.42 -8.34
N ASN A 464 11.08 32.86 -9.46
CA ASN A 464 10.30 33.32 -10.59
C ASN A 464 9.98 32.11 -11.46
N LEU A 465 8.70 31.92 -11.76
CA LEU A 465 8.20 30.81 -12.56
C LEU A 465 7.59 31.34 -13.84
N ILE A 466 7.96 30.73 -14.96
CA ILE A 466 7.24 30.93 -16.22
C ILE A 466 5.79 30.54 -16.01
N LYS A 467 4.87 31.35 -16.55
CA LYS A 467 3.46 31.01 -16.60
C LYS A 467 3.28 29.81 -17.54
N VAL A 468 3.11 28.61 -16.96
CA VAL A 468 2.86 27.36 -17.69
C VAL A 468 1.38 27.23 -18.02
#